data_AF-A0A6N9C8T7-F1
#
_entry.id   AF-A0A6N9C8T7-F1
#
_cell.length_a   1.000
_cell.length_b   1.000
_cell.length_c   1.000
_cell.angle_alpha   90.00
_cell.angle_beta   90.00
_cell.angle_gamma   90.00
#
_symmetry.space_group_name_H-M   'P 1'
#
loop_
_entity.id
_entity.type
_entity.pdbx_description
1 polymer ?
#
loop_
_entity_poly.entity_id
_entity_poly.type
_entity_poly.pdbx_seq_one_letter_code
_entity_poly.pdbx_strand_id
1 'polypeptide(L)' 'AVAWAASQWSSQLIAASGWLFVAGIVIFSGSLYILSLTGVRWLGAITPIGGVAFIIGWGCLLWTAIRS' A
#
# COMPACT_ATOMS: atom_id res chain seq x y z
N ALA A 1 -6.38 10.39 -2.35
CA ALA A 1 -5.09 10.66 -3.04
C ALA A 1 -5.04 9.99 -4.41
N VAL A 2 -4.86 8.67 -4.50
CA VAL A 2 -4.73 7.95 -5.79
C VAL A 2 -5.90 8.19 -6.74
N ALA A 3 -7.15 8.06 -6.27
CA ALA A 3 -8.33 8.24 -7.14
C ALA A 3 -8.41 9.65 -7.75
N TRP A 4 -8.07 10.67 -6.95
CA TRP A 4 -7.97 12.05 -7.44
C TRP A 4 -6.82 12.18 -8.46
N ALA A 5 -5.64 11.65 -8.15
CA ALA A 5 -4.50 11.68 -9.08
C ALA A 5 -4.81 10.96 -10.41
N ALA A 6 -5.55 9.84 -10.37
CA ALA A 6 -5.97 9.10 -11.55
C ALA A 6 -6.95 9.87 -12.44
N SER A 7 -7.77 10.76 -11.85
CA SER A 7 -8.63 11.66 -12.63
C SER A 7 -7.87 12.80 -13.30
N GLN A 8 -6.69 13.16 -12.78
CA GLN A 8 -5.88 14.26 -13.28
C GLN A 8 -4.82 13.79 -14.29
N TRP A 9 -4.25 12.60 -14.11
CA TRP A 9 -3.18 12.06 -14.94
C TRP A 9 -3.41 10.58 -15.27
N SER A 10 -3.28 10.24 -16.56
CA SER A 10 -3.35 8.86 -17.04
C SER A 10 -1.96 8.23 -17.04
N SER A 11 -1.54 7.67 -15.90
CA SER A 11 -0.25 6.96 -15.76
C SER A 11 -0.41 5.57 -15.15
N GLN A 12 0.29 4.57 -15.71
CA GLN A 12 0.34 3.21 -15.17
C GLN A 12 0.87 3.16 -13.74
N LEU A 13 1.75 4.10 -13.37
CA LEU A 13 2.29 4.21 -12.02
C LEU A 13 1.24 4.66 -10.99
N ILE A 14 0.22 5.44 -11.40
CA ILE A 14 -0.90 5.80 -10.53
C ILE A 14 -1.75 4.55 -10.25
N ALA A 15 -2.04 3.76 -11.29
CA ALA A 15 -2.74 2.48 -11.11
C ALA A 15 -1.95 1.52 -10.21
N ALA A 16 -0.64 1.40 -10.42
CA ALA A 16 0.24 0.60 -9.55
C ALA A 16 0.23 1.10 -8.10
N SER A 17 0.26 2.41 -7.87
CA SER A 17 0.17 2.98 -6.52
C SER A 17 -1.13 2.57 -5.80
N GLY A 18 -2.26 2.59 -6.52
CA GLY A 18 -3.55 2.17 -5.98
C GLY A 18 -3.56 0.72 -5.52
N TRP A 19 -3.07 -0.18 -6.37
CA TRP A 19 -2.97 -1.61 -6.03
C TRP A 19 -2.00 -1.86 -4.88
N LEU A 20 -0.88 -1.14 -4.81
CA LEU A 20 0.07 -1.23 -3.71
C LEU A 20 -0.54 -0.77 -2.38
N PHE A 21 -1.36 0.29 -2.37
CA PHE A 21 -2.09 0.68 -1.18
C PHE A 21 -3.12 -0.35 -0.75
N VAL A 22 -3.91 -0.90 -1.70
CA VAL A 22 -4.90 -1.93 -1.37
C VAL A 22 -4.23 -3.19 -0.81
N ALA A 23 -3.18 -3.69 -1.48
CA ALA A 23 -2.40 -4.83 -1.01
C ALA A 23 -1.75 -4.54 0.36
N GLY A 24 -1.18 -3.34 0.54
CA GLY A 24 -0.62 -2.87 1.79
C GLY A 24 -1.63 -2.90 2.93
N ILE A 25 -2.85 -2.37 2.72
CA ILE A 25 -3.93 -2.38 3.71
C ILE A 25 -4.28 -3.81 4.11
N VAL A 26 -4.54 -4.68 3.13
CA VAL A 26 -4.96 -6.06 3.40
C VAL A 26 -3.88 -6.82 4.16
N ILE A 27 -2.62 -6.75 3.72
CA ILE A 27 -1.52 -7.48 4.34
C ILE A 27 -1.18 -6.91 5.72
N PHE A 28 -1.03 -5.59 5.84
CA PHE A 28 -0.64 -4.93 7.08
C PHE A 28 -1.73 -5.00 8.15
N SER A 29 -2.94 -4.57 7.83
CA SER A 29 -4.03 -4.54 8.80
C SER A 29 -4.57 -5.94 9.07
N GLY A 30 -4.64 -6.79 8.04
CA GLY A 30 -5.06 -8.18 8.18
C GLY A 30 -4.13 -8.98 9.10
N SER A 31 -2.81 -8.87 8.94
CA SER A 31 -1.86 -9.54 9.84
C SER A 31 -2.01 -9.08 11.28
N LEU A 32 -2.20 -7.78 11.52
CA LEU A 32 -2.38 -7.22 12.87
C LEU A 32 -3.71 -7.65 13.51
N TYR A 33 -4.81 -7.72 12.74
CA TYR A 33 -6.07 -8.24 13.25
C TYR A 33 -5.99 -9.72 13.62
N ILE A 34 -5.35 -10.54 12.79
CA ILE A 34 -5.18 -11.95 13.14
C ILE A 34 -4.27 -12.06 14.37
N LEU A 35 -3.16 -11.31 14.43
CA LEU A 35 -2.27 -11.28 15.59
C LEU A 35 -3.00 -10.85 16.87
N SER A 36 -3.85 -9.83 16.83
CA SER A 36 -4.55 -9.33 18.01
C SER A 36 -5.64 -10.28 18.50
N LEU A 37 -6.30 -10.99 17.59
CA LEU A 37 -7.39 -11.93 17.93
C LEU A 37 -6.88 -13.31 18.34
N THR A 38 -5.77 -13.77 17.75
CA THR A 38 -5.28 -15.15 17.92
C THR A 38 -3.99 -15.23 18.75
N GLY A 39 -3.25 -14.14 18.88
CA GLY A 39 -1.95 -14.10 19.57
C GLY A 39 -0.81 -14.75 18.79
N VAL A 40 -0.98 -15.12 17.51
CA VAL A 40 0.06 -15.78 16.70
C VAL A 40 1.17 -14.79 16.31
N ARG A 41 2.20 -14.69 17.17
CA ARG A 41 3.28 -13.67 17.12
C ARG A 41 4.09 -13.65 15.83
N TRP A 42 4.27 -14.80 15.16
CA TRP A 42 4.98 -14.87 13.87
C TRP A 42 4.35 -13.98 12.80
N LEU A 43 3.03 -13.78 12.83
CA LEU A 43 2.33 -12.91 11.87
C LEU A 43 2.79 -11.45 11.96
N GLY A 44 3.39 -11.04 13.08
CA GLY A 44 4.04 -9.73 13.21
C GLY A 44 5.19 -9.54 12.21
N ALA A 45 5.85 -10.62 11.76
CA ALA A 45 6.89 -10.56 10.72
C ALA A 45 6.31 -10.37 9.31
N ILE A 46 5.01 -10.58 9.11
CA ILE A 46 4.31 -10.34 7.83
C ILE A 46 3.92 -8.86 7.70
N THR A 47 3.63 -8.19 8.81
CA THR A 47 3.22 -6.76 8.85
C THR A 47 4.19 -5.83 8.09
N PRO A 48 5.53 -5.95 8.21
CA PRO A 48 6.48 -5.16 7.43
C PRO A 48 6.30 -5.26 5.92
N ILE A 49 5.82 -6.39 5.39
CA ILE A 49 5.59 -6.56 3.94
C ILE A 49 4.51 -5.60 3.45
N GLY A 50 3.41 -5.47 4.20
CA GLY A 50 2.38 -4.47 3.90
C GLY A 50 2.91 -3.04 4.05
N GLY A 51 3.81 -2.79 5.00
CA GLY A 51 4.51 -1.51 5.16
C GLY A 51 5.39 -1.15 3.96
N VAL A 52 6.14 -2.11 3.43
CA VAL A 52 6.95 -1.93 2.20
C VAL A 52 6.04 -1.63 1.01
N ALA A 53 4.90 -2.31 0.87
CA ALA A 53 3.92 -2.00 -0.18
C ALA A 53 3.42 -0.56 -0.07
N PHE A 54 3.18 -0.04 1.15
CA PHE A 54 2.84 1.37 1.36
C PHE A 54 3.94 2.33 0.95
N ILE A 55 5.20 2.04 1.30
CA ILE A 55 6.34 2.89 0.93
C ILE A 55 6.46 2.97 -0.60
N ILE A 56 6.38 1.83 -1.30
CA ILE A 56 6.45 1.79 -2.76
C ILE A 56 5.22 2.50 -3.36
N GLY A 57 4.03 2.31 -2.81
CA GLY A 57 2.80 2.98 -3.27
C GLY A 57 2.90 4.51 -3.22
N TRP A 58 3.38 5.05 -2.11
CA TRP A 58 3.68 6.48 -1.99
C TRP A 58 4.80 6.93 -2.93
N GLY A 59 5.85 6.13 -3.09
CA GLY A 59 6.94 6.40 -4.03
C GLY A 59 6.45 6.52 -5.48
N CYS A 60 5.59 5.60 -5.94
CA CYS A 60 4.97 5.65 -7.25
C CYS A 60 4.11 6.92 -7.42
N LEU A 61 3.28 7.25 -6.42
CA LEU A 61 2.40 8.42 -6.45
C LEU A 61 3.21 9.72 -6.50
N LEU A 62 4.24 9.83 -5.66
CA LEU A 62 5.15 10.99 -5.64
C LEU A 62 5.91 11.14 -6.96
N TRP A 63 6.45 10.03 -7.49
CA TRP A 63 7.16 10.05 -8.76
C TRP A 63 6.27 10.51 -9.91
N THR A 64 5.02 10.04 -9.94
CA THR A 64 4.05 10.52 -10.93
C THR A 64 3.78 12.00 -10.77
N ALA A 65 3.54 12.50 -9.54
CA ALA A 65 3.27 13.92 -9.30
C ALA A 65 4.43 14.85 -9.66
N ILE A 66 5.68 14.38 -9.58
CA ILE A 66 6.87 15.16 -9.95
C ILE A 66 7.09 15.18 -11.47
N ARG A 67 6.68 14.11 -12.18
CA ARG A 67 6.90 13.96 -13.63
C ARG A 67 5.67 14.30 -14.49
N SER A 68 4.56 14.64 -13.86
CA SER A 68 3.27 14.88 -14.49
C SER A 68 3.03 16.32 -14.87
#